data_AF-A0A6G3MID7-F1
#
_entry.id   AF-A0A6G3MID7-F1
#
_cell.length_a   1.000
_cell.length_b   1.000
_cell.length_c   1.000
_cell.angle_alpha   90.00
_cell.angle_beta   90.00
_cell.angle_gamma   90.00
#
_symmetry.space_group_name_H-M   'P 1'
#
loop_
_entity.id
_entity.type
_entity.pdbx_description
1 polymer ?
#
loop_
_entity_poly.entity_id
_entity_poly.type
_entity_poly.pdbx_seq_one_letter_code
_entity_poly.pdbx_strand_id
1 'polypeptide(L)'
;VFFTSSCIATIYPTLSNDYILSCMQLTEPIIALVDLKSSIRFEEMAFKIPSLKKIVYTTRVTDEEIRNMPASPIKRVSMRTVFNDFHSNKYFQIKPSVCESDDLAIIMFTSGSTGKPKGVMIKHSNIVSIIAGVGSQEKYWTDQTYAGYLPLSHIFEFCCEFGILFHGGRVGYCHPNTLFDNGPMLADNCISDLRALKPTCIATVPLVLQRLKKAILDKLQRAPRNKRILFQTLYNVKKYFYSRGYNPIVFKPIFDKFCQIFGGNIMFSLV
;
A
#
# COMPACT_ATOMS: atom_id res chain seq x y z
N VAL A 1 7.52 -0.31 -15.80
CA VAL A 1 8.62 -1.13 -15.22
C VAL A 1 8.92 -2.28 -16.16
N PHE A 2 8.12 -3.34 -16.15
CA PHE A 2 8.37 -4.53 -16.98
C PHE A 2 8.34 -4.25 -18.49
N PHE A 3 7.49 -3.33 -18.94
CA PHE A 3 7.38 -2.99 -20.37
C PHE A 3 8.57 -2.18 -20.90
N THR A 4 9.29 -1.45 -20.04
CA THR A 4 10.34 -0.49 -20.45
C THR A 4 11.70 -0.78 -19.82
N SER A 5 11.86 -1.95 -19.17
CA SER A 5 13.06 -2.36 -18.39
C SER A 5 13.62 -1.25 -17.51
N SER A 6 12.76 -0.37 -17.00
CA SER A 6 13.20 0.80 -16.24
C SER A 6 13.22 0.48 -14.75
N CYS A 7 14.35 0.75 -14.10
CA CYS A 7 14.48 0.59 -12.65
C CYS A 7 13.65 1.66 -11.91
N ILE A 8 12.83 1.25 -10.95
CA ILE A 8 12.09 2.16 -10.05
C ILE A 8 12.79 2.26 -8.70
N ALA A 9 13.05 3.48 -8.24
CA ALA A 9 13.41 3.72 -6.85
C ALA A 9 12.19 4.20 -6.05
N THR A 10 11.85 3.51 -4.97
CA THR A 10 10.76 3.94 -4.06
C THR A 10 11.33 4.56 -2.79
N ILE A 11 10.81 5.73 -2.41
CA ILE A 11 11.26 6.49 -1.25
C ILE A 11 10.05 6.83 -0.39
N TYR A 12 10.15 6.67 0.93
CA TYR A 12 9.08 7.07 1.84
C TYR A 12 9.02 8.59 1.98
N PRO A 13 7.82 9.19 1.91
CA PRO A 13 7.66 10.64 2.08
C PRO A 13 7.94 11.10 3.52
N THR A 14 7.92 10.19 4.50
CA THR A 14 8.16 10.48 5.93
C THR A 14 9.64 10.61 6.30
N LEU A 15 10.56 10.31 5.38
CA LEU A 15 12.00 10.43 5.61
C LEU A 15 12.43 11.90 5.65
N SER A 16 13.61 12.22 6.18
CA SER A 16 14.16 13.59 6.24
C SER A 16 14.60 14.10 4.85
N ASN A 17 14.76 15.42 4.70
CA ASN A 17 15.17 16.03 3.42
C ASN A 17 16.51 15.48 2.96
N ASP A 18 17.49 15.47 3.85
CA ASP A 18 18.84 15.01 3.52
C ASP A 18 18.86 13.54 3.10
N TYR A 19 17.99 12.72 3.72
CA TYR A 19 17.87 11.32 3.36
C TYR A 19 17.25 11.16 1.96
N ILE A 20 16.17 11.86 1.65
CA ILE A 20 15.52 11.83 0.32
C ILE A 20 16.50 12.33 -0.75
N LEU A 21 17.18 13.45 -0.50
CA LEU A 21 18.19 14.00 -1.40
C LEU A 21 19.33 12.99 -1.65
N SER A 22 19.82 12.34 -0.59
CA SER A 22 20.85 11.30 -0.71
C SER A 22 20.37 10.11 -1.55
N CYS A 23 19.11 9.67 -1.39
CA CYS A 23 18.53 8.64 -2.24
C CYS A 23 18.48 9.05 -3.72
N MET A 24 18.10 10.30 -4.00
CA MET A 24 18.05 10.84 -5.35
C MET A 24 19.45 10.97 -5.97
N GLN A 25 20.45 11.36 -5.19
CA GLN A 25 21.85 11.40 -5.64
C GLN A 25 22.39 10.01 -5.97
N LEU A 26 22.04 8.99 -5.16
CA LEU A 26 22.47 7.61 -5.40
C LEU A 26 21.79 6.95 -6.62
N THR A 27 20.58 7.40 -6.97
CA THR A 27 19.76 6.76 -8.03
C THR A 27 19.70 7.57 -9.32
N GLU A 28 20.13 8.82 -9.28
CA GLU A 28 20.18 9.75 -10.42
C GLU A 28 18.91 9.71 -11.30
N PRO A 29 17.70 9.87 -10.72
CA PRO A 29 16.46 9.63 -11.43
C PRO A 29 16.23 10.65 -12.55
N ILE A 30 15.82 10.16 -13.73
CA ILE A 30 15.45 11.02 -14.87
C ILE A 30 14.03 11.58 -14.72
N ILE A 31 13.14 10.79 -14.12
CA ILE A 31 11.72 11.11 -13.91
C ILE A 31 11.38 10.85 -12.44
N ALA A 32 10.67 11.78 -11.82
CA ALA A 32 10.11 11.60 -10.48
C ALA A 32 8.58 11.61 -10.52
N LEU A 33 7.96 10.68 -9.82
CA LEU A 33 6.52 10.61 -9.58
C LEU A 33 6.25 11.09 -8.16
N VAL A 34 5.50 12.17 -8.01
CA VAL A 34 5.33 12.84 -6.71
C VAL A 34 3.87 13.24 -6.52
N ASP A 35 3.34 13.04 -5.31
CA ASP A 35 2.03 13.58 -4.95
C ASP A 35 2.12 15.08 -4.64
N LEU A 36 1.01 15.83 -4.77
CA LEU A 36 1.01 17.28 -4.58
C LEU A 36 1.44 17.72 -3.17
N LYS A 37 1.14 16.92 -2.13
CA LYS A 37 1.51 17.28 -0.76
C LYS A 37 3.03 17.17 -0.57
N SER A 38 3.66 16.17 -1.18
CA SER A 38 5.11 15.98 -1.13
C SER A 38 5.86 16.85 -2.15
N SER A 39 5.20 17.38 -3.17
CA SER A 39 5.87 18.05 -4.28
C SER A 39 6.57 19.35 -3.90
N ILE A 40 5.97 20.16 -3.03
CA ILE A 40 6.57 21.43 -2.57
C ILE A 40 7.96 21.17 -1.97
N ARG A 41 8.01 20.23 -1.03
CA ARG A 41 9.22 19.78 -0.36
C ARG A 41 10.20 19.12 -1.34
N PHE A 42 9.70 18.33 -2.29
CA PHE A 42 10.51 17.62 -3.28
C PHE A 42 11.19 18.57 -4.27
N GLU A 43 10.50 19.61 -4.74
CA GLU A 43 11.00 20.52 -5.76
C GLU A 43 12.23 21.32 -5.29
N GLU A 44 12.29 21.72 -4.02
CA GLU A 44 13.48 22.35 -3.43
C GLU A 44 14.73 21.48 -3.56
N MET A 45 14.57 20.16 -3.44
CA MET A 45 15.66 19.19 -3.58
C MET A 45 15.92 18.83 -5.04
N ALA A 46 14.88 18.85 -5.89
CA ALA A 46 14.94 18.48 -7.30
C ALA A 46 15.98 19.31 -8.08
N PHE A 47 16.12 20.61 -7.75
CA PHE A 47 17.13 21.49 -8.38
C PHE A 47 18.57 21.07 -8.12
N LYS A 48 18.82 20.26 -7.08
CA LYS A 48 20.14 19.74 -6.73
C LYS A 48 20.49 18.43 -7.46
N ILE A 49 19.58 17.91 -8.29
CA ILE A 49 19.73 16.64 -9.01
C ILE A 49 19.80 16.91 -10.52
N PRO A 50 21.01 16.98 -11.11
CA PRO A 50 21.17 17.35 -12.52
C PRO A 50 20.53 16.37 -13.51
N SER A 51 20.42 15.09 -13.13
CA SER A 51 19.84 14.05 -13.98
C SER A 51 18.32 14.15 -14.11
N LEU A 52 17.64 14.85 -13.19
CA LEU A 52 16.19 14.93 -13.13
C LEU A 52 15.64 15.91 -14.17
N LYS A 53 14.94 15.36 -15.16
CA LYS A 53 14.41 16.13 -16.30
C LYS A 53 12.90 16.40 -16.18
N LYS A 54 12.17 15.56 -15.46
CA LYS A 54 10.71 15.60 -15.41
C LYS A 54 10.14 15.24 -14.05
N ILE A 55 9.17 16.01 -13.59
CA ILE A 55 8.32 15.70 -12.44
C ILE A 55 6.91 15.44 -12.94
N VAL A 56 6.36 14.29 -12.54
CA VAL A 56 4.99 13.88 -12.86
C VAL A 56 4.16 13.89 -11.57
N TYR A 57 3.13 14.74 -11.53
CA TYR A 57 2.25 14.85 -10.37
C TYR A 57 1.19 13.76 -10.42
N THR A 58 1.18 12.88 -9.42
CA THR A 58 0.33 11.67 -9.38
C THR A 58 -1.07 11.92 -8.81
N THR A 59 -1.24 12.99 -8.03
CA THR A 59 -2.54 13.44 -7.54
C THR A 59 -3.29 14.26 -8.59
N ARG A 60 -4.57 14.57 -8.34
CA ARG A 60 -5.39 15.42 -9.20
C ARG A 60 -4.85 16.86 -9.22
N VAL A 61 -3.84 17.10 -10.04
CA VAL A 61 -3.34 18.43 -10.41
C VAL A 61 -3.71 18.66 -11.88
N THR A 62 -4.34 19.78 -12.15
CA THR A 62 -4.72 20.21 -13.50
C THR A 62 -3.52 20.81 -14.24
N ASP A 63 -3.56 20.78 -15.57
CA ASP A 63 -2.50 21.41 -16.36
C ASP A 63 -2.49 22.94 -16.21
N GLU A 64 -3.62 23.53 -15.83
CA GLU A 64 -3.72 24.96 -15.53
C GLU A 64 -3.00 25.31 -14.23
N GLU A 65 -3.20 24.54 -13.17
CA GLU A 65 -2.44 24.69 -11.92
C GLU A 65 -0.94 24.58 -12.17
N ILE A 66 -0.50 23.64 -13.02
CA ILE A 66 0.92 23.50 -13.39
C ILE A 66 1.43 24.71 -14.17
N ARG A 67 0.63 25.26 -15.11
CA ARG A 67 1.00 26.47 -15.87
C ARG A 67 1.14 27.71 -14.99
N ASN A 68 0.38 27.77 -13.90
CA ASN A 68 0.43 28.86 -12.94
C ASN A 68 1.60 28.75 -11.94
N MET A 69 2.32 27.63 -11.93
CA MET A 69 3.52 27.47 -11.09
C MET A 69 4.70 28.31 -11.64
N PRO A 70 5.63 28.76 -10.78
CA PRO A 70 6.81 29.51 -11.19
C PRO A 70 7.63 28.74 -12.24
N ALA A 71 8.24 29.44 -13.20
CA ALA A 71 9.10 28.81 -14.20
C ALA A 71 10.18 27.92 -13.55
N SER A 72 10.42 26.75 -14.13
CA SER A 72 11.40 25.80 -13.63
C SER A 72 12.16 25.14 -14.79
N PRO A 73 13.48 24.90 -14.63
CA PRO A 73 14.24 24.09 -15.58
C PRO A 73 13.74 22.64 -15.70
N ILE A 74 13.00 22.15 -14.69
CA ILE A 74 12.48 20.78 -14.65
C ILE A 74 11.06 20.77 -15.23
N LYS A 75 10.81 19.91 -16.22
CA LYS A 75 9.50 19.81 -16.87
C LYS A 75 8.47 19.22 -15.90
N ARG A 76 7.41 19.98 -15.62
CA ARG A 76 6.26 19.54 -14.80
C ARG A 76 5.13 19.00 -15.69
N VAL A 77 4.55 17.86 -15.33
CA VAL A 77 3.46 17.22 -16.09
C VAL A 77 2.44 16.60 -15.15
N SER A 78 1.14 16.73 -15.45
CA SER A 78 0.09 16.03 -14.70
C SER A 78 0.00 14.57 -15.14
N MET A 79 -0.35 13.66 -14.22
CA MET A 79 -0.60 12.26 -14.58
C MET A 79 -1.75 12.12 -15.60
N ARG A 80 -2.73 13.04 -15.56
CA ARG A 80 -3.85 13.07 -16.52
C ARG A 80 -3.35 13.32 -17.95
N THR A 81 -2.44 14.25 -18.14
CA THR A 81 -1.82 14.50 -19.46
C THR A 81 -1.05 13.29 -19.95
N VAL A 82 -0.29 12.61 -19.07
CA VAL A 82 0.39 11.36 -19.43
C VAL A 82 -0.61 10.29 -19.91
N PHE A 83 -1.75 10.14 -19.22
CA PHE A 83 -2.79 9.19 -19.63
C PHE A 83 -3.50 9.60 -20.93
N ASN A 84 -3.80 10.88 -21.14
CA ASN A 84 -4.41 11.35 -22.38
C ASN A 84 -3.49 11.11 -23.57
N ASP A 85 -2.19 11.39 -23.40
CA ASP A 85 -1.17 11.12 -24.40
C ASP A 85 -1.09 9.61 -24.72
N PHE A 86 -1.25 8.73 -23.73
CA PHE A 86 -1.31 7.28 -23.93
C PHE A 86 -2.51 6.87 -24.81
N HIS A 87 -3.71 7.39 -24.55
CA HIS A 87 -4.92 7.07 -25.32
C HIS A 87 -4.89 7.62 -26.75
N SER A 88 -4.04 8.63 -27.04
CA SER A 88 -3.87 9.20 -28.38
C SER A 88 -3.09 8.28 -29.36
N ASN A 89 -2.93 6.99 -29.06
CA ASN A 89 -2.29 5.93 -29.86
C ASN A 89 -0.82 6.14 -30.23
N LYS A 90 -0.14 7.17 -29.71
CA LYS A 90 1.30 7.39 -29.97
C LYS A 90 2.23 6.33 -29.37
N TYR A 91 1.75 5.51 -28.42
CA TYR A 91 2.58 4.62 -27.62
C TYR A 91 2.45 3.13 -27.94
N PHE A 92 1.45 2.69 -28.72
CA PHE A 92 1.30 1.28 -29.15
C PHE A 92 2.43 0.82 -30.11
N GLN A 93 3.28 1.73 -30.56
CA GLN A 93 4.46 1.43 -31.38
C GLN A 93 5.74 1.21 -30.57
N ILE A 94 5.71 1.39 -29.25
CA ILE A 94 6.89 1.16 -28.40
C ILE A 94 7.06 -0.35 -28.25
N LYS A 95 8.15 -0.89 -28.81
CA LYS A 95 8.54 -2.27 -28.57
C LYS A 95 8.96 -2.41 -27.09
N PRO A 96 8.52 -3.47 -26.39
CA PRO A 96 9.04 -3.78 -25.07
C PRO A 96 10.57 -3.87 -25.17
N SER A 97 11.27 -3.24 -24.24
CA SER A 97 12.71 -3.47 -24.13
C SER A 97 12.93 -4.90 -23.64
N VAL A 98 13.99 -5.53 -24.15
CA VAL A 98 14.45 -6.82 -23.62
C VAL A 98 14.87 -6.60 -22.16
N CYS A 99 14.50 -7.55 -21.29
CA CYS A 99 14.85 -7.53 -19.89
C CYS A 99 15.32 -8.93 -19.50
N GLU A 100 16.48 -9.01 -18.88
CA GLU A 100 17.04 -10.25 -18.36
C GLU A 100 16.63 -10.47 -16.91
N SER A 101 16.64 -11.73 -16.46
CA SER A 101 16.24 -12.09 -15.09
C SER A 101 17.10 -11.41 -14.01
N ASP A 102 18.34 -11.07 -14.33
CA ASP A 102 19.30 -10.42 -13.44
C ASP A 102 19.28 -8.90 -13.49
N ASP A 103 18.50 -8.31 -14.39
CA ASP A 103 18.36 -6.86 -14.46
C ASP A 103 17.68 -6.31 -13.20
N LEU A 104 18.05 -5.08 -12.84
CA LEU A 104 17.52 -4.38 -11.69
C LEU A 104 16.12 -3.84 -12.00
N ALA A 105 15.12 -4.32 -11.26
CA ALA A 105 13.74 -3.88 -11.41
C ALA A 105 13.41 -2.70 -10.47
N ILE A 106 13.80 -2.84 -9.20
CA ILE A 106 13.40 -1.91 -8.14
C ILE A 106 14.55 -1.69 -7.16
N ILE A 107 14.69 -0.47 -6.67
CA ILE A 107 15.49 -0.10 -5.50
C ILE A 107 14.53 0.36 -4.40
N MET A 108 14.50 -0.36 -3.28
CA MET A 108 13.72 0.03 -2.10
C MET A 108 14.63 0.54 -0.99
N PHE A 109 14.45 1.78 -0.57
CA PHE A 109 15.24 2.36 0.51
C PHE A 109 14.72 1.98 1.89
N THR A 110 15.63 1.64 2.80
CA THR A 110 15.31 1.30 4.20
C THR A 110 16.02 2.26 5.15
N SER A 111 15.31 2.73 6.19
CA SER A 111 15.78 3.74 7.15
C SER A 111 16.84 3.21 8.14
N GLY A 112 17.75 2.33 7.69
CA GLY A 112 18.68 1.58 8.54
C GLY A 112 19.37 2.42 9.62
N SER A 113 19.73 1.75 10.71
CA SER A 113 20.24 2.35 11.97
C SER A 113 21.42 3.32 11.84
N THR A 114 22.13 3.29 10.71
CA THR A 114 23.34 4.08 10.44
C THR A 114 23.04 5.50 9.92
N GLY A 115 21.77 5.90 9.76
CA GLY A 115 21.36 7.23 9.28
C GLY A 115 21.57 7.48 7.77
N LYS A 116 22.51 6.78 7.13
CA LYS A 116 22.72 6.80 5.68
C LYS A 116 21.70 5.92 4.93
N PRO A 117 21.19 6.35 3.76
CA PRO A 117 20.30 5.51 2.97
C PRO A 117 20.93 4.21 2.49
N LYS A 118 20.17 3.12 2.59
CA LYS A 118 20.53 1.82 2.03
C LYS A 118 19.45 1.39 1.06
N GLY A 119 19.79 1.35 -0.22
CA GLY A 119 18.92 0.87 -1.29
C GLY A 119 19.07 -0.64 -1.42
N VAL A 120 17.99 -1.37 -1.17
CA VAL A 120 17.92 -2.80 -1.47
C VAL A 120 17.67 -2.96 -2.96
N MET A 121 18.63 -3.55 -3.66
CA MET A 121 18.54 -3.84 -5.09
C MET A 121 17.71 -5.10 -5.31
N ILE A 122 16.59 -4.97 -6.02
CA ILE A 122 15.64 -6.06 -6.29
C ILE A 122 15.62 -6.32 -7.79
N LYS A 123 16.05 -7.51 -8.18
CA LYS A 123 16.08 -7.95 -9.58
C LYS A 123 14.69 -8.42 -10.05
N HIS A 124 14.51 -8.50 -11.36
CA HIS A 124 13.31 -9.09 -11.96
C HIS A 124 13.05 -10.52 -11.46
N SER A 125 14.09 -11.37 -11.40
CA SER A 125 14.00 -12.72 -10.85
C SER A 125 13.53 -12.78 -9.39
N ASN A 126 13.92 -11.81 -8.55
CA ASN A 126 13.47 -11.76 -7.15
C ASN A 126 11.96 -11.53 -7.07
N ILE A 127 11.42 -10.62 -7.90
CA ILE A 127 9.99 -10.32 -7.96
C ILE A 127 9.21 -11.55 -8.44
N VAL A 128 9.67 -12.20 -9.51
CA VAL A 128 9.02 -13.43 -10.02
C VAL A 128 9.07 -14.54 -8.96
N SER A 129 10.21 -14.73 -8.32
CA SER A 129 10.38 -15.76 -7.29
C SER A 129 9.46 -15.55 -6.09
N ILE A 130 9.26 -14.31 -5.63
CA ILE A 130 8.37 -14.06 -4.48
C ILE A 130 6.90 -14.25 -4.86
N ILE A 131 6.48 -13.78 -6.04
CA ILE A 131 5.10 -13.96 -6.52
C ILE A 131 4.80 -15.45 -6.71
N ALA A 132 5.71 -16.20 -7.34
CA ALA A 132 5.57 -17.65 -7.53
C ALA A 132 5.57 -18.42 -6.20
N GLY A 133 6.44 -18.05 -5.25
CA GLY A 133 6.51 -18.68 -3.94
C GLY A 133 5.23 -18.48 -3.12
N VAL A 134 4.69 -17.26 -3.14
CA VAL A 134 3.43 -16.90 -2.48
C VAL A 134 2.24 -17.62 -3.14
N GLY A 135 2.24 -17.73 -4.47
CA GLY A 135 1.22 -18.39 -5.28
C GLY A 135 1.12 -19.90 -5.12
N SER A 136 2.12 -20.56 -4.49
CA SER A 136 2.09 -22.02 -4.22
C SER A 136 0.87 -22.50 -3.43
N GLN A 137 0.10 -21.58 -2.82
CA GLN A 137 -1.18 -21.87 -2.19
C GLN A 137 -2.36 -21.26 -2.98
N GLU A 138 -2.45 -21.57 -4.28
CA GLU A 138 -3.40 -20.99 -5.27
C GLU A 138 -4.83 -20.77 -4.76
N LYS A 139 -5.33 -21.68 -3.92
CA LYS A 139 -6.69 -21.61 -3.34
C LYS A 139 -6.96 -20.33 -2.56
N TYR A 140 -5.92 -19.69 -2.03
CA TYR A 140 -6.06 -18.46 -1.25
C TYR A 140 -5.92 -17.19 -2.11
N TRP A 141 -5.39 -17.27 -3.34
CA TRP A 141 -4.99 -16.07 -4.09
C TRP A 141 -5.90 -15.73 -5.26
N THR A 142 -6.66 -16.69 -5.77
CA THR A 142 -7.54 -16.49 -6.92
C THR A 142 -8.80 -15.70 -6.52
N ASP A 143 -9.20 -14.72 -7.35
CA ASP A 143 -10.42 -13.90 -7.20
C ASP A 143 -10.57 -13.20 -5.85
N GLN A 144 -9.45 -12.86 -5.22
CA GLN A 144 -9.45 -12.16 -3.93
C GLN A 144 -9.69 -10.67 -4.08
N THR A 145 -10.30 -10.06 -3.07
CA THR A 145 -10.36 -8.61 -2.90
C THR A 145 -9.45 -8.22 -1.74
N TYR A 146 -8.34 -7.55 -2.05
CA TYR A 146 -7.33 -7.11 -1.09
C TYR A 146 -7.55 -5.64 -0.71
N ALA A 147 -7.45 -5.32 0.57
CA ALA A 147 -7.38 -3.92 1.02
C ALA A 147 -5.92 -3.46 1.04
N GLY A 148 -5.53 -2.65 0.04
CA GLY A 148 -4.21 -2.03 -0.03
C GLY A 148 -4.18 -0.73 0.76
N TYR A 149 -3.45 -0.69 1.86
CA TYR A 149 -3.39 0.47 2.76
C TYR A 149 -1.98 0.77 3.29
N LEU A 150 -1.03 -0.14 3.08
CA LEU A 150 0.36 0.13 3.44
C LEU A 150 1.02 0.88 2.27
N PRO A 151 2.13 1.60 2.52
CA PRO A 151 2.85 2.25 1.44
C PRO A 151 3.48 1.22 0.48
N LEU A 152 3.32 1.40 -0.84
CA LEU A 152 3.94 0.54 -1.86
C LEU A 152 5.47 0.60 -1.87
N SER A 153 6.07 1.58 -1.17
CA SER A 153 7.50 1.64 -0.88
C SER A 153 7.96 0.59 0.15
N HIS A 154 7.03 -0.17 0.74
CA HIS A 154 7.30 -1.29 1.62
C HIS A 154 7.20 -2.61 0.85
N ILE A 155 8.24 -3.45 0.96
CA ILE A 155 8.30 -4.74 0.25
C ILE A 155 7.09 -5.63 0.55
N PHE A 156 6.58 -5.62 1.77
CA PHE A 156 5.42 -6.42 2.15
C PHE A 156 4.16 -6.05 1.36
N GLU A 157 3.84 -4.75 1.24
CA GLU A 157 2.66 -4.32 0.47
C GLU A 157 2.85 -4.61 -1.01
N PHE A 158 4.05 -4.32 -1.52
CA PHE A 158 4.42 -4.64 -2.89
C PHE A 158 4.17 -6.12 -3.21
N CYS A 159 4.61 -7.04 -2.35
CA CYS A 159 4.41 -8.46 -2.57
C CYS A 159 2.93 -8.86 -2.49
N CYS A 160 2.18 -8.29 -1.55
CA CYS A 160 0.74 -8.57 -1.41
C CYS A 160 -0.04 -8.10 -2.65
N GLU A 161 0.14 -6.86 -3.09
CA GLU A 161 -0.56 -6.33 -4.26
C GLU A 161 -0.20 -7.08 -5.54
N PHE A 162 1.09 -7.31 -5.79
CA PHE A 162 1.51 -8.06 -6.98
C PHE A 162 1.05 -9.51 -6.95
N GLY A 163 1.07 -10.16 -5.78
CA GLY A 163 0.52 -11.50 -5.60
C GLY A 163 -0.98 -11.53 -5.94
N ILE A 164 -1.75 -10.59 -5.43
CA ILE A 164 -3.20 -10.50 -5.70
C ILE A 164 -3.48 -10.23 -7.18
N LEU A 165 -2.78 -9.28 -7.80
CA LEU A 165 -2.96 -8.94 -9.21
C LEU A 165 -2.55 -10.09 -10.14
N PHE A 166 -1.46 -10.79 -9.83
CA PHE A 166 -1.00 -11.93 -10.62
C PHE A 166 -2.02 -13.09 -10.66
N HIS A 167 -2.74 -13.31 -9.55
CA HIS A 167 -3.76 -14.36 -9.45
C HIS A 167 -5.18 -13.86 -9.84
N GLY A 168 -5.29 -12.72 -10.54
CA GLY A 168 -6.56 -12.20 -11.03
C GLY A 168 -7.47 -11.60 -9.95
N GLY A 169 -6.92 -11.28 -8.79
CA GLY A 169 -7.62 -10.57 -7.73
C GLY A 169 -7.76 -9.07 -8.00
N ARG A 170 -8.36 -8.37 -7.03
CA ARG A 170 -8.68 -6.95 -7.05
C ARG A 170 -8.04 -6.27 -5.85
N VAL A 171 -7.48 -5.09 -6.06
CA VAL A 171 -6.96 -4.24 -4.97
C VAL A 171 -7.89 -3.06 -4.80
N GLY A 172 -8.43 -2.90 -3.59
CA GLY A 172 -9.10 -1.69 -3.16
C GLY A 172 -8.13 -0.85 -2.34
N TYR A 173 -7.79 0.34 -2.84
CA TYR A 173 -6.92 1.27 -2.11
C TYR A 173 -7.69 1.93 -0.98
N CYS A 174 -7.21 1.72 0.25
CA CYS A 174 -7.75 2.26 1.48
C CYS A 174 -6.74 3.23 2.11
N HIS A 175 -7.24 4.18 2.90
CA HIS A 175 -6.37 5.10 3.63
C HIS A 175 -6.26 4.65 5.10
N PRO A 176 -5.05 4.58 5.70
CA PRO A 176 -4.87 4.06 7.07
C PRO A 176 -5.71 4.75 8.15
N ASN A 177 -6.11 5.99 7.91
CA ASN A 177 -6.90 6.80 8.84
C ASN A 177 -8.42 6.76 8.59
N THR A 178 -8.89 6.06 7.56
CA THR A 178 -10.31 5.80 7.25
C THR A 178 -10.60 4.30 7.20
N LEU A 179 -9.58 3.47 7.43
CA LEU A 179 -9.65 2.01 7.37
C LEU A 179 -10.72 1.39 8.28
N PHE A 180 -10.99 2.01 9.44
CA PHE A 180 -11.99 1.56 10.41
C PHE A 180 -13.00 2.67 10.73
N ASP A 181 -14.18 2.32 11.25
CA ASP A 181 -15.28 3.26 11.55
C ASP A 181 -14.91 4.32 12.62
N ASN A 182 -13.83 4.08 13.37
CA ASN A 182 -13.27 5.04 14.35
C ASN A 182 -12.00 5.74 13.82
N GLY A 183 -11.77 5.69 12.51
CA GLY A 183 -10.63 6.31 11.85
C GLY A 183 -10.64 7.83 12.01
N PRO A 184 -9.49 8.46 12.33
CA PRO A 184 -9.45 9.89 12.63
C PRO A 184 -9.73 10.81 11.43
N MET A 185 -9.74 10.26 10.21
CA MET A 185 -10.04 11.02 8.99
C MET A 185 -11.37 10.59 8.33
N LEU A 186 -12.15 9.73 9.01
CA LEU A 186 -13.45 9.33 8.49
C LEU A 186 -14.46 10.45 8.74
N ALA A 187 -15.14 10.90 7.69
CA ALA A 187 -16.18 11.92 7.81
C ALA A 187 -17.41 11.40 8.56
N ASP A 188 -18.15 12.32 9.19
CA ASP A 188 -19.37 11.99 9.91
C ASP A 188 -20.39 11.31 8.98
N ASN A 189 -21.05 10.26 9.50
CA ASN A 189 -22.01 9.43 8.77
C ASN A 189 -21.46 8.68 7.54
N CYS A 190 -20.13 8.63 7.34
CA CYS A 190 -19.51 7.77 6.34
C CYS A 190 -19.20 6.38 6.90
N ILE A 191 -19.14 5.39 6.02
CA ILE A 191 -18.65 4.05 6.34
C ILE A 191 -17.15 3.96 6.09
N SER A 192 -16.44 3.18 6.89
CA SER A 192 -15.01 2.93 6.68
C SER A 192 -14.68 2.19 5.39
N ASP A 193 -13.41 2.32 4.97
CA ASP A 193 -12.93 1.72 3.72
C ASP A 193 -13.14 0.20 3.70
N LEU A 194 -12.86 -0.50 4.81
CA LEU A 194 -13.05 -1.96 4.89
C LEU A 194 -14.51 -2.36 4.76
N ARG A 195 -15.44 -1.56 5.30
CA ARG A 195 -16.88 -1.83 5.17
C ARG A 195 -17.42 -1.55 3.78
N ALA A 196 -16.88 -0.53 3.11
CA ALA A 196 -17.22 -0.21 1.74
C ALA A 196 -16.69 -1.29 0.78
N LEU A 197 -15.41 -1.65 0.93
CA LEU A 197 -14.71 -2.59 0.06
C LEU A 197 -15.12 -4.06 0.29
N LYS A 198 -15.43 -4.43 1.53
CA LYS A 198 -15.69 -5.83 1.96
C LYS A 198 -14.61 -6.80 1.46
N PRO A 199 -13.33 -6.57 1.81
CA PRO A 199 -12.22 -7.37 1.33
C PRO A 199 -12.32 -8.81 1.83
N THR A 200 -11.69 -9.71 1.08
CA THR A 200 -11.51 -11.12 1.45
C THR A 200 -10.17 -11.38 2.14
N CYS A 201 -9.19 -10.49 1.95
CA CYS A 201 -7.90 -10.59 2.61
C CYS A 201 -7.30 -9.20 2.89
N ILE A 202 -6.44 -9.14 3.90
CA ILE A 202 -5.70 -7.94 4.30
C ILE A 202 -4.29 -8.29 4.74
N ALA A 203 -3.33 -7.38 4.54
CA ALA A 203 -2.08 -7.41 5.27
C ALA A 203 -2.36 -7.15 6.74
N THR A 204 -1.65 -7.85 7.63
CA THR A 204 -1.78 -7.71 9.07
C THR A 204 -0.45 -7.34 9.68
N VAL A 205 -0.35 -6.08 10.09
CA VAL A 205 0.82 -5.55 10.80
C VAL A 205 0.48 -5.30 12.27
N PRO A 206 1.47 -5.31 13.19
CA PRO A 206 1.23 -5.13 14.62
C PRO A 206 0.39 -3.89 14.95
N LEU A 207 0.61 -2.78 14.24
CA LEU A 207 -0.13 -1.54 14.43
C LEU A 207 -1.63 -1.69 14.14
N VAL A 208 -2.00 -2.43 13.10
CA VAL A 208 -3.40 -2.67 12.74
C VAL A 208 -4.06 -3.58 13.76
N LEU A 209 -3.36 -4.62 14.23
CA LEU A 209 -3.84 -5.47 15.32
C LEU A 209 -4.08 -4.69 16.61
N GLN A 210 -3.18 -3.75 16.95
CA GLN A 210 -3.34 -2.86 18.11
C GLN A 210 -4.55 -1.94 17.97
N ARG A 211 -4.76 -1.34 16.78
CA ARG A 211 -5.93 -0.50 16.49
C ARG A 211 -7.23 -1.29 16.59
N LEU A 212 -7.27 -2.50 16.03
CA LEU A 212 -8.40 -3.41 16.15
C LEU A 212 -8.70 -3.73 17.62
N LYS A 213 -7.67 -4.15 18.37
CA LYS A 213 -7.81 -4.48 19.80
C LYS A 213 -8.38 -3.29 20.57
N LYS A 214 -7.87 -2.08 20.32
CA LYS A 214 -8.37 -0.85 20.94
C LYS A 214 -9.84 -0.62 20.58
N ALA A 215 -10.21 -0.70 19.30
CA ALA A 215 -11.59 -0.53 18.86
C ALA A 215 -12.58 -1.53 19.52
N ILE A 216 -12.15 -2.79 19.65
CA ILE A 216 -12.92 -3.83 20.35
C ILE A 216 -13.07 -3.49 21.83
N LEU A 217 -11.97 -3.12 22.50
CA LEU A 217 -11.97 -2.78 23.92
C LEU A 217 -12.85 -1.56 24.22
N ASP A 218 -12.76 -0.51 23.40
CA ASP A 218 -13.58 0.70 23.55
C ASP A 218 -15.08 0.38 23.40
N LYS A 219 -15.44 -0.47 22.43
CA LYS A 219 -16.83 -0.93 22.24
C LYS A 219 -17.32 -1.78 23.41
N LEU A 220 -16.46 -2.62 23.98
CA LEU A 220 -16.77 -3.42 25.16
C LEU A 220 -16.92 -2.52 26.40
N GLN A 221 -16.09 -1.52 26.59
CA GLN A 221 -16.19 -0.60 27.74
C GLN A 221 -17.52 0.15 27.77
N ARG A 222 -18.02 0.57 26.59
CA ARG A 222 -19.33 1.23 26.43
C ARG A 222 -20.52 0.27 26.57
N ALA A 223 -20.30 -1.04 26.55
CA ALA A 223 -21.38 -2.02 26.65
C ALA A 223 -21.82 -2.24 28.12
N PRO A 224 -23.10 -2.54 28.36
CA PRO A 224 -23.60 -2.94 29.68
C PRO A 224 -22.79 -4.08 30.32
N ARG A 225 -22.67 -4.05 31.66
CA ARG A 225 -21.82 -4.98 32.44
C ARG A 225 -22.11 -6.46 32.15
N ASN A 226 -23.38 -6.83 32.01
CA ASN A 226 -23.79 -8.19 31.64
C ASN A 226 -23.25 -8.62 30.27
N LYS A 227 -23.31 -7.76 29.25
CA LYS A 227 -22.76 -8.04 27.91
C LYS A 227 -21.23 -8.15 27.93
N ARG A 228 -20.55 -7.36 28.76
CA ARG A 228 -19.10 -7.44 28.95
C ARG A 228 -18.65 -8.77 29.54
N ILE A 229 -19.30 -9.20 30.63
CA ILE A 229 -18.99 -10.48 31.30
C ILE A 229 -19.25 -11.65 30.36
N LEU A 230 -20.38 -11.63 29.65
CA LEU A 230 -20.71 -12.65 28.66
C LEU A 230 -19.65 -12.73 27.56
N PHE A 231 -19.26 -11.60 26.96
CA PHE A 231 -18.22 -11.57 25.93
C PHE A 231 -16.88 -12.11 26.45
N GLN A 232 -16.43 -11.66 27.63
CA GLN A 232 -15.15 -12.10 28.19
C GLN A 232 -15.12 -13.61 28.45
N THR A 233 -16.23 -14.16 28.95
CA THR A 233 -16.39 -15.60 29.19
C THR A 233 -16.28 -16.37 27.87
N LEU A 234 -17.05 -15.97 26.86
CA LEU A 234 -17.06 -16.63 25.56
C LEU A 234 -15.72 -16.49 24.81
N TYR A 235 -15.04 -15.35 24.95
CA TYR A 235 -13.70 -15.14 24.41
C TYR A 235 -12.68 -16.09 25.05
N ASN A 236 -12.69 -16.23 26.38
CA ASN A 236 -11.79 -17.14 27.09
C ASN A 236 -12.05 -18.60 26.71
N VAL A 237 -13.31 -19.01 26.60
CA VAL A 237 -13.69 -20.35 26.15
C VAL A 237 -13.24 -20.60 24.72
N LYS A 238 -13.51 -19.67 23.79
CA LYS A 238 -13.06 -19.78 22.40
C LYS A 238 -11.53 -19.85 22.31
N LYS A 239 -10.81 -19.02 23.07
CA LYS A 239 -9.34 -19.03 23.14
C LYS A 239 -8.79 -20.38 23.62
N TYR A 240 -9.42 -20.98 24.63
CA TYR A 240 -9.05 -22.30 25.14
C TYR A 240 -9.16 -23.38 24.05
N PHE A 241 -10.28 -23.44 23.34
CA PHE A 241 -10.45 -24.40 22.23
C PHE A 241 -9.46 -24.16 21.08
N TYR A 242 -9.24 -22.89 20.69
CA TYR A 242 -8.28 -22.53 19.64
C TYR A 242 -6.86 -22.95 20.00
N SER A 243 -6.44 -22.79 21.27
CA SER A 243 -5.12 -23.22 21.73
C SER A 243 -4.90 -24.74 21.64
N ARG A 244 -5.98 -25.51 21.45
CA ARG A 244 -5.98 -26.97 21.24
C ARG A 244 -6.27 -27.36 19.79
N GLY A 245 -6.29 -26.42 18.85
CA GLY A 245 -6.55 -26.67 17.43
C GLY A 245 -8.03 -26.78 17.04
N TYR A 246 -8.96 -26.50 17.96
CA TYR A 246 -10.40 -26.57 17.69
C TYR A 246 -10.99 -25.18 17.43
N ASN A 247 -11.81 -25.04 16.38
CA ASN A 247 -12.58 -23.84 16.10
C ASN A 247 -14.06 -24.04 16.47
N PRO A 248 -14.52 -23.60 17.65
CA PRO A 248 -15.90 -23.79 18.10
C PRO A 248 -16.88 -22.91 17.32
N ILE A 249 -17.55 -23.51 16.33
CA ILE A 249 -18.52 -22.86 15.43
C ILE A 249 -19.72 -22.26 16.20
N VAL A 250 -20.06 -22.82 17.36
CA VAL A 250 -21.17 -22.35 18.21
C VAL A 250 -21.06 -20.87 18.60
N PHE A 251 -19.85 -20.32 18.68
CA PHE A 251 -19.65 -18.90 19.01
C PHE A 251 -19.65 -17.98 17.79
N LYS A 252 -19.73 -18.52 16.57
CA LYS A 252 -19.64 -17.78 15.31
C LYS A 252 -20.58 -16.55 15.27
N PRO A 253 -21.89 -16.63 15.61
CA PRO A 253 -22.79 -15.46 15.54
C PRO A 253 -22.38 -14.27 16.43
N ILE A 254 -21.67 -14.55 17.52
CA ILE A 254 -21.22 -13.53 18.48
C ILE A 254 -19.97 -12.83 17.97
N PHE A 255 -19.06 -13.59 17.36
CA PHE A 255 -17.82 -13.08 16.80
C PHE A 255 -17.96 -12.49 15.39
N ASP A 256 -18.96 -12.92 14.61
CA ASP A 256 -19.25 -12.39 13.27
C ASP A 256 -19.55 -10.89 13.30
N LYS A 257 -20.15 -10.38 14.39
CA LYS A 257 -20.35 -8.93 14.60
C LYS A 257 -19.03 -8.14 14.66
N PHE A 258 -17.93 -8.80 14.98
CA PHE A 258 -16.58 -8.21 14.94
C PHE A 258 -15.94 -8.40 13.56
N CYS A 259 -16.24 -9.49 12.84
CA CYS A 259 -15.84 -9.65 11.44
C CYS A 259 -16.43 -8.55 10.54
N GLN A 260 -17.61 -8.02 10.88
CA GLN A 260 -18.21 -6.87 10.21
C GLN A 260 -17.35 -5.58 10.27
N ILE A 261 -16.45 -5.46 11.25
CA ILE A 261 -15.48 -4.34 11.32
C ILE A 261 -14.53 -4.36 10.12
N PHE A 262 -14.29 -5.55 9.55
CA PHE A 262 -13.49 -5.75 8.35
C PHE A 262 -14.32 -5.89 7.06
N GLY A 263 -15.60 -5.51 7.10
CA GLY A 263 -16.52 -5.67 5.97
C GLY A 263 -17.13 -7.07 5.81
N GLY A 264 -16.82 -8.02 6.71
CA GLY A 264 -17.54 -9.29 6.86
C GLY A 264 -17.09 -10.43 5.96
N ASN A 265 -16.23 -10.19 4.97
CA ASN A 265 -15.81 -11.18 3.97
C ASN A 265 -14.39 -11.71 4.15
N ILE A 266 -13.66 -11.26 5.19
CA ILE A 266 -12.27 -11.71 5.44
C ILE A 266 -12.22 -13.23 5.61
N MET A 267 -11.45 -13.87 4.74
CA MET A 267 -11.17 -15.30 4.76
C MET A 267 -9.82 -15.59 5.44
N PHE A 268 -8.81 -14.76 5.19
CA PHE A 268 -7.48 -14.92 5.77
C PHE A 268 -6.74 -13.57 5.87
N SER A 269 -5.69 -13.55 6.67
CA SER A 269 -4.78 -12.44 6.83
C SER A 269 -3.38 -12.82 6.34
N LEU A 270 -2.73 -11.91 5.62
CA LEU A 270 -1.33 -12.03 5.26
C LEU A 270 -0.49 -11.46 6.41
N VAL A 271 0.49 -12.23 6.89
CA VAL A 271 1.33 -11.90 8.06
C VAL A 271 2.79 -11.94 7.64
#